data_AF-A0A0Q0W5B4-F1
#
_entry.id   AF-A0A0Q0W5B4-F1
#
_cell.length_a   1.000
_cell.length_b   1.000
_cell.length_c   1.000
_cell.angle_alpha   90.00
_cell.angle_beta   90.00
_cell.angle_gamma   90.00
#
_symmetry.space_group_name_H-M   'P 1'
#
loop_
_entity.id
_entity.type
_entity.pdbx_description
1 polymer ?
#
loop_
_entity_poly.entity_id
_entity_poly.type
_entity_poly.pdbx_seq_one_letter_code
_entity_poly.pdbx_strand_id
1 'polypeptide(L)' 'MKTCLFWIFGLLQSVSLGIIIFLLFRCLNIINQNQVIGLDSQIVLSFTFPGFLLIVEYLIYSKK' A
#
# COMPACT_ATOMS: atom_id res chain seq x y z
N MET A 1 17.98 10.08 -10.45
CA MET A 1 18.48 9.34 -9.25
C MET A 1 19.03 8.00 -9.73
N LYS A 2 20.00 7.37 -9.05
CA LYS A 2 20.41 6.01 -9.43
C LYS A 2 19.18 5.11 -9.35
N THR A 3 18.84 4.37 -10.40
CA THR A 3 17.63 3.52 -10.51
C THR A 3 17.49 2.57 -9.31
N CYS A 4 18.62 2.17 -8.72
CA CYS A 4 18.68 1.39 -7.49
C CYS A 4 18.03 2.09 -6.27
N LEU A 5 18.25 3.40 -6.09
CA LEU A 5 17.63 4.17 -5.00
C LEU A 5 16.11 4.29 -5.20
N PHE A 6 15.64 4.46 -6.43
CA PHE A 6 14.21 4.50 -6.72
C PHE A 6 13.52 3.19 -6.31
N TRP A 7 14.11 2.05 -6.68
CA TRP A 7 13.56 0.75 -6.28
C TRP A 7 13.60 0.52 -4.77
N ILE A 8 14.67 0.90 -4.08
CA ILE A 8 14.77 0.75 -2.62
C ILE A 8 13.71 1.61 -1.91
N PHE A 9 13.63 2.89 -2.24
CA PHE A 9 12.69 3.81 -1.59
C PHE A 9 11.24 3.54 -1.98
N GLY A 10 10.96 3.27 -3.26
CA GLY A 10 9.60 3.00 -3.73
C GLY A 10 9.04 1.70 -3.15
N LEU A 11 9.85 0.65 -3.08
CA LEU A 11 9.42 -0.64 -2.52
C LEU A 11 9.25 -0.54 -1.00
N LEU A 12 10.16 0.15 -0.29
CA LEU A 12 10.02 0.42 1.15
C LEU A 12 8.78 1.25 1.46
N GLN A 13 8.52 2.29 0.67
CA GLN A 13 7.32 3.12 0.77
C GLN A 13 6.06 2.30 0.55
N SER A 14 6.01 1.48 -0.51
CA SER A 14 4.85 0.67 -0.85
C SER A 14 4.51 -0.36 0.23
N VAL A 15 5.53 -1.04 0.77
CA VAL A 15 5.35 -1.98 1.89
C VAL A 15 4.86 -1.25 3.15
N SER A 16 5.47 -0.11 3.49
CA SER A 16 5.05 0.70 4.64
C SER A 16 3.59 1.14 4.50
N LEU A 17 3.19 1.63 3.33
CA LEU A 17 1.83 2.05 3.01
C LEU A 17 0.83 0.91 3.13
N GLY A 18 1.17 -0.28 2.62
CA GLY A 18 0.32 -1.46 2.74
C GLY A 18 0.08 -1.85 4.21
N ILE A 19 1.13 -1.82 5.04
CA ILE A 19 1.00 -2.09 6.48
C ILE A 19 0.13 -1.04 7.16
N ILE A 20 0.30 0.25 6.84
CA ILE A 20 -0.49 1.34 7.43
C ILE A 20 -1.97 1.17 7.08
N ILE A 21 -2.29 0.90 5.81
CA ILE A 21 -3.66 0.70 5.34
C ILE A 21 -4.29 -0.53 6.03
N PHE A 22 -3.53 -1.62 6.13
CA PHE A 22 -3.98 -2.82 6.83
C PHE A 22 -4.29 -2.51 8.30
N LEU A 23 -3.39 -1.83 9.02
CA LEU A 23 -3.62 -1.47 10.42
C LEU A 23 -4.81 -0.52 10.59
N LEU A 24 -4.98 0.43 9.67
CA LEU A 24 -6.08 1.40 9.71
C LEU A 24 -7.44 0.70 9.65
N PHE A 25 -7.62 -0.22 8.69
CA PHE A 25 -8.85 -1.02 8.59
C PHE A 25 -9.03 -1.97 9.77
N ARG A 26 -7.95 -2.53 10.32
CA ARG A 26 -8.01 -3.39 11.50
C ARG A 26 -8.50 -2.60 12.71
N CYS A 27 -7.94 -1.41 12.93
CA CYS A 27 -8.35 -0.52 14.00
C CYS A 27 -9.81 -0.07 13.84
N LEU A 28 -10.23 0.28 12.62
CA LEU A 28 -11.62 0.64 12.33
C LEU A 28 -12.59 -0.50 12.67
N ASN A 29 -12.27 -1.74 12.28
CA ASN A 29 -13.09 -2.91 12.62
C ASN A 29 -13.15 -3.16 14.14
N ILE A 30 -12.06 -2.93 14.88
CA ILE A 30 -12.04 -3.07 16.34
C ILE A 30 -12.93 -2.01 17.00
N ILE A 31 -12.86 -0.76 16.54
CA ILE A 31 -13.62 0.36 17.11
C ILE A 31 -15.13 0.21 16.82
N ASN A 32 -15.51 -0.28 15.64
CA ASN A 32 -16.92 -0.37 15.24
C ASN A 32 -17.66 -1.59 15.81
N GLN A 33 -16.97 -2.53 16.48
CA GLN A 33 -17.45 -3.86 16.94
C GLN A 33 -18.11 -4.76 15.88
N ASN A 34 -18.48 -4.23 14.72
CA ASN A 34 -18.89 -4.93 13.52
C ASN A 34 -17.75 -4.92 12.50
N GLN A 35 -17.53 -6.05 11.84
CA GLN A 35 -16.65 -6.12 10.68
C GLN A 35 -17.29 -5.36 9.51
N VAL A 36 -16.89 -4.11 9.32
CA VAL A 36 -17.32 -3.28 8.18
C VAL A 36 -16.60 -3.75 6.91
N ILE A 37 -15.34 -4.20 7.04
CA ILE A 37 -14.52 -4.70 5.94
C ILE A 37 -14.03 -6.10 6.32
N GLY A 38 -14.37 -7.11 5.53
CA GLY A 38 -13.88 -8.46 5.71
C GLY A 38 -12.36 -8.54 5.56
N LEU A 39 -11.72 -9.47 6.28
CA LEU A 39 -10.25 -9.64 6.25
C LEU A 39 -9.71 -9.84 4.84
N ASP A 40 -10.44 -10.58 3.99
CA ASP A 40 -10.06 -10.82 2.60
C ASP A 40 -9.98 -9.51 1.81
N SER A 41 -11.00 -8.65 1.95
CA SER A 41 -11.04 -7.33 1.29
C SER A 41 -9.97 -6.40 1.82
N GLN A 42 -9.70 -6.46 3.13
CA GLN A 42 -8.66 -5.66 3.78
C GLN A 42 -7.26 -6.03 3.27
N ILE A 43 -6.97 -7.32 3.10
CA ILE A 43 -5.71 -7.81 2.53
C ILE A 43 -5.60 -7.34 1.08
N VAL A 44 -6.63 -7.57 0.26
CA VAL A 44 -6.63 -7.16 -1.15
C VAL A 44 -6.37 -5.66 -1.27
N LEU A 45 -7.09 -4.81 -0.54
CA LEU A 45 -6.89 -3.36 -0.61
C LEU A 45 -5.47 -2.93 -0.18
N SER A 46 -4.94 -3.56 0.86
CA SER A 46 -3.61 -3.25 1.42
C SER A 46 -2.48 -3.62 0.46
N PHE A 47 -2.68 -4.55 -0.47
CA PHE A 47 -1.71 -4.90 -1.51
C PHE A 47 -1.97 -4.16 -2.83
N THR A 48 -3.23 -4.07 -3.27
CA THR A 48 -3.60 -3.47 -4.55
C THR A 48 -3.31 -1.97 -4.58
N PHE A 49 -3.63 -1.24 -3.49
CA PHE A 49 -3.43 0.21 -3.47
C PHE A 49 -1.94 0.62 -3.56
N PRO A 50 -1.04 0.11 -2.69
CA PRO A 50 0.38 0.46 -2.77
C PRO A 50 1.05 -0.11 -4.03
N GLY A 51 0.58 -1.27 -4.52
CA GLY A 51 1.07 -1.88 -5.75
C GLY A 51 0.76 -1.01 -6.97
N PHE A 52 -0.48 -0.52 -7.10
CA PHE A 52 -0.86 0.39 -8.18
C PHE A 52 -0.09 1.71 -8.10
N LEU A 53 0.09 2.25 -6.90
CA LEU A 53 0.86 3.48 -6.69
C LEU A 53 2.31 3.32 -7.16
N LEU A 54 2.96 2.21 -6.79
CA LEU A 54 4.34 1.90 -7.22
C LEU A 54 4.45 1.78 -8.75
N ILE A 55 3.46 1.17 -9.41
CA ILE A 55 3.42 1.10 -10.88
C ILE A 55 3.31 2.49 -11.51
N VAL A 56 2.43 3.35 -10.99
CA VAL A 56 2.28 4.73 -11.48
C VAL A 56 3.57 5.52 -11.26
N GLU A 57 4.19 5.38 -10.09
CA GLU A 57 5.44 6.04 -9.75
C GLU A 57 6.58 5.60 -10.68
N TYR A 58 6.64 4.30 -11.00
CA TYR A 58 7.56 3.76 -11.99
C TYR A 58 7.32 4.33 -13.39
N LEU A 59 6.06 4.43 -13.84
CA LEU A 59 5.72 4.99 -15.14
C LEU A 59 6.09 6.47 -15.26
N ILE A 60 5.88 7.25 -14.19
CA ILE A 60 6.27 8.66 -14.13
C ILE A 60 7.80 8.78 -14.16
N TYR A 61 8.50 7.96 -13.37
CA TYR A 61 9.95 7.96 -13.33
C TYR A 61 10.58 7.52 -14.64
N SER A 62 10.01 6.50 -15.31
CA SER A 62 10.51 5.97 -16.58
C SER A 62 10.28 6.90 -17.77
N LYS A 63 9.33 7.83 -17.68
CA LYS A 63 9.12 8.87 -18.71
C LYS A 63 10.09 10.05 -18.57
N LYS A 64 10.87 10.10 -17.49
CA LYS A 64 11.75 11.22 -17.12
C LYS A 64 13.21 10.84 -17.26
#